data_AF-A0A7H1MNL2-F1
#
_entry.id   AF-A0A7H1MNL2-F1
#
_cell.length_a   1.000
_cell.length_b   1.000
_cell.length_c   1.000
_cell.angle_alpha   90.00
_cell.angle_beta   90.00
_cell.angle_gamma   90.00
#
_symmetry.space_group_name_H-M   'P 1'
#
loop_
_entity.id
_entity.type
_entity.pdbx_description
1 polymer ?
#
loop_
_entity_poly.entity_id
_entity_poly.type
_entity_poly.pdbx_seq_one_letter_code
_entity_poly.pdbx_strand_id
1 'polypeptide(L)' 'MENKERKKLENKSFAIEGVESVEVDLATKKAVLESQTEIDTETLNAALAETNYSVLSA' A
#
# COMPACT_ATOMS: atom_id res chain seq x y z
N MET A 1 12.97 -7.79 -12.25
CA MET A 1 12.58 -8.04 -10.84
C MET A 1 11.68 -6.94 -10.28
N GLU A 2 11.88 -5.66 -10.65
CA GLU A 2 11.11 -4.51 -10.12
C GLU A 2 9.58 -4.63 -10.23
N ASN A 3 9.06 -5.24 -11.29
CA ASN A 3 7.60 -5.36 -11.46
C ASN A 3 6.93 -6.33 -10.48
N LYS A 4 7.69 -7.24 -9.86
CA LYS A 4 7.16 -8.21 -8.88
C LYS A 4 6.83 -7.55 -7.55
N GLU A 5 7.68 -6.64 -7.09
CA GLU A 5 7.49 -5.91 -5.82
C GLU A 5 6.30 -4.97 -5.92
N ARG A 6 6.21 -4.21 -7.02
CA ARG A 6 5.04 -3.36 -7.31
C ARG A 6 3.74 -4.16 -7.23
N LYS A 7 3.67 -5.28 -7.97
CA LYS A 7 2.46 -6.11 -8.03
C LYS A 7 2.10 -6.73 -6.68
N LYS A 8 3.08 -7.07 -5.85
CA LYS A 8 2.85 -7.56 -4.49
C LYS A 8 2.20 -6.48 -3.62
N LEU A 9 2.73 -5.27 -3.67
CA LEU A 9 2.21 -4.14 -2.91
C LEU A 9 0.78 -3.76 -3.36
N GLU A 10 0.54 -3.68 -4.67
CA GLU A 10 -0.79 -3.42 -5.23
C GLU A 10 -1.80 -4.47 -4.73
N ASN A 11 -1.47 -5.77 -4.88
CA ASN A 11 -2.36 -6.85 -4.44
C ASN A 11 -2.67 -6.81 -2.94
N LYS A 12 -1.68 -6.51 -2.10
CA LYS A 12 -1.87 -6.41 -0.64
C LYS A 12 -2.72 -5.20 -0.26
N SER A 13 -2.52 -4.08 -0.96
CA SER A 13 -3.25 -2.85 -0.74
C SER A 13 -4.72 -2.98 -1.16
N PHE A 14 -5.01 -3.60 -2.31
CA PHE A 14 -6.38 -3.88 -2.75
C PHE A 14 -7.11 -4.94 -1.94
N ALA A 15 -6.40 -5.69 -1.08
CA ALA A 15 -7.04 -6.61 -0.13
C ALA A 15 -7.60 -5.88 1.10
N ILE A 16 -7.27 -4.61 1.29
CA ILE A 16 -7.76 -3.78 2.39
C ILE A 16 -9.12 -3.22 1.99
N GLU A 17 -10.13 -3.47 2.81
CA GLU A 17 -11.46 -2.92 2.59
C GLU A 17 -11.42 -1.39 2.60
N GLY A 18 -12.08 -0.77 1.61
CA GLY A 18 -12.11 0.67 1.45
C GLY A 18 -11.03 1.26 0.55
N VAL A 19 -9.99 0.51 0.17
CA VAL A 19 -8.99 0.96 -0.82
C VAL A 19 -9.59 0.97 -2.22
N GLU A 20 -9.48 2.11 -2.90
CA GLU A 20 -9.97 2.33 -4.27
C GLU A 20 -8.84 2.29 -5.30
N SER A 21 -7.71 2.92 -4.99
CA SER A 21 -6.59 3.04 -5.92
C SER A 21 -5.25 2.95 -5.20
N VAL A 22 -4.23 2.48 -5.93
CA VAL A 22 -2.86 2.32 -5.43
C VAL A 22 -1.90 2.74 -6.53
N GLU A 23 -1.14 3.80 -6.28
CA GLU A 23 -0.10 4.28 -7.18
C GLU A 23 1.27 4.06 -6.56
N VAL A 24 2.11 3.28 -7.24
CA VAL A 24 3.45 2.92 -6.76
C VAL A 24 4.50 3.61 -7.61
N ASP A 25 5.20 4.57 -7.02
CA ASP A 25 6.36 5.21 -7.61
C ASP A 25 7.65 4.48 -7.19
N LEU A 26 8.16 3.69 -8.13
CA LEU A 26 9.41 2.93 -7.95
C LEU A 26 10.67 3.81 -8.00
N ALA A 27 10.59 5.03 -8.57
CA ALA A 27 11.71 5.96 -8.62
C ALA A 27 11.90 6.64 -7.26
N THR A 28 10.80 7.05 -6.60
CA THR A 28 10.84 7.66 -5.26
C THR A 28 10.67 6.66 -4.12
N LYS A 29 10.38 5.39 -4.44
CA LYS A 29 10.08 4.32 -3.46
C LYS A 29 8.89 4.67 -2.56
N LYS A 30 7.88 5.32 -3.14
CA LYS A 30 6.67 5.72 -2.44
C LYS A 30 5.45 5.04 -3.04
N ALA A 31 4.45 4.84 -2.20
CA ALA A 31 3.15 4.37 -2.60
C ALA A 31 2.10 5.32 -2.05
N VAL A 32 1.15 5.71 -2.90
CA VAL A 32 -0.02 6.49 -2.52
C VAL A 32 -1.23 5.57 -2.64
N LEU A 33 -2.01 5.50 -1.57
CA LEU A 33 -3.28 4.77 -1.56
C LEU A 33 -4.40 5.80 -1.45
N GLU A 34 -5.44 5.63 -2.25
CA GLU A 34 -6.69 6.34 -2.09
C GLU A 34 -7.75 5.38 -1.57
N SER A 35 -8.56 5.85 -0.62
CA SER A 35 -9.62 5.07 -0.01
C SER A 35 -10.92 5.86 0.03
N GLN A 36 -12.04 5.14 -0.11
CA GLN A 36 -13.38 5.72 0.02
C GLN A 36 -13.82 5.84 1.48
N THR A 37 -13.17 5.10 2.36
CA THR A 37 -13.41 5.10 3.80
C THR A 37 -12.13 5.43 4.55
N GLU A 38 -12.27 5.91 5.78
CA GLU A 38 -11.14 6.00 6.68
C GLU A 38 -10.59 4.60 6.96
N ILE A 39 -9.28 4.43 6.85
CA ILE A 39 -8.57 3.19 7.17
C ILE A 39 -7.53 3.56 8.21
N ASP A 40 -7.58 2.89 9.34
CA ASP A 40 -6.62 3.13 10.41
C ASP A 40 -5.21 2.65 10.02
N THR A 41 -4.22 3.30 10.61
CA THR A 41 -2.81 3.03 10.33
C THR A 41 -2.39 1.62 10.75
N GLU A 42 -3.06 1.00 11.73
CA GLU A 42 -2.77 -0.37 12.17
C GLU A 42 -3.18 -1.38 11.10
N THR A 43 -4.39 -1.25 10.53
CA THR A 43 -4.91 -2.05 9.42
C THR A 43 -4.00 -1.94 8.20
N LEU A 44 -3.59 -0.73 7.82
CA LEU A 44 -2.66 -0.52 6.71
C LEU A 44 -1.31 -1.22 6.98
N ASN A 45 -0.72 -1.05 8.17
CA ASN A 45 0.56 -1.68 8.50
C ASN A 45 0.45 -3.22 8.55
N ALA A 46 -0.64 -3.77 9.07
CA ALA A 46 -0.87 -5.20 9.11
C ALA A 46 -0.94 -5.81 7.69
N ALA A 47 -1.66 -5.16 6.77
CA ALA A 47 -1.74 -5.60 5.38
C ALA A 47 -0.38 -5.53 4.65
N LEU A 48 0.44 -4.55 5.02
CA LEU A 48 1.76 -4.31 4.42
C LEU A 48 2.91 -5.05 5.12
N ALA A 49 2.66 -5.80 6.21
CA ALA A 49 3.70 -6.43 7.04
C ALA A 49 4.63 -7.40 6.27
N GLU A 50 4.16 -7.96 5.14
CA GLU A 50 4.96 -8.83 4.27
C GLU A 50 5.67 -8.08 3.13
N THR A 51 5.59 -6.76 3.10
CA THR A 51 6.22 -5.89 2.11
C THR A 51 7.37 -5.12 2.75
N ASN A 52 8.21 -4.50 1.91
CA ASN A 52 9.27 -3.61 2.38
C ASN A 52 8.79 -2.16 2.56
N TYR A 53 7.47 -1.95 2.69
CA TYR A 53 6.84 -0.65 2.84
C TYR A 53 6.31 -0.49 4.26
N SER A 54 6.26 0.76 4.72
CA SER A 54 5.72 1.11 6.02
C SER A 54 4.86 2.36 5.87
N VAL A 55 3.79 2.44 6.64
CA VAL A 55 2.89 3.59 6.62
C VAL A 55 3.54 4.72 7.40
N LEU A 56 3.67 5.89 6.78
CA LEU A 56 4.11 7.11 7.47
C LEU A 56 2.87 7.88 7.91
N SER A 57 2.66 7.99 9.22
CA SER A 57 1.71 8.95 9.78
C SER A 57 2.35 10.34 9.77
N ALA A 58 1.70 11.33 9.14
CA ALA A 58 2.11 12.73 9.22
C ALA A 58 1.82 13.33 10.61
#